data_AF-A0A9Q1MFM6-F1
#
_entry.id   AF-A0A9Q1MFM6-F1
#
_cell.length_a   1.000
_cell.length_b   1.000
_cell.length_c   1.000
_cell.angle_alpha   90.00
_cell.angle_beta   90.00
_cell.angle_gamma   90.00
#
_symmetry.space_group_name_H-M   'P 1'
#
loop_
_entity.id
_entity.type
_entity.pdbx_description
1 polymer ?
#
loop_
_entity_poly.entity_id
_entity_poly.type
_entity_poly.pdbx_seq_one_letter_code
_entity_poly.pdbx_strand_id
1 'polypeptide(L)'
;MKEGQGTLYLAPSSHSKYPGNPQESHISPNSTFHIPVNDVHQVWNTGEHEDLQVLVVISRPPVKVFMYNDWSMPHTASKLKFPYYWDEECYQTTTRKDEL
;
A
#
# COMPACT_ATOMS: atom_id res chain seq x y z
N MET A 1 13.38 -4.20 16.81
CA MET A 1 12.77 -3.01 17.42
C MET A 1 12.05 -2.30 16.29
N LYS A 2 10.75 -2.00 16.41
CA LYS A 2 10.07 -1.16 15.41
C LYS A 2 10.30 0.28 15.84
N GLU A 3 11.21 0.95 15.18
CA GLU A 3 11.63 2.31 15.49
C GLU A 3 11.05 3.27 14.45
N GLY A 4 10.97 4.56 14.81
CA GLY A 4 10.37 5.58 13.97
C GLY A 4 8.88 5.82 14.19
N GLN A 5 8.44 7.02 13.83
CA GLN A 5 7.04 7.42 13.80
C GLN A 5 6.57 7.73 12.37
N GLY A 6 5.27 7.67 12.15
CA GLY A 6 4.69 7.99 10.85
C GLY A 6 3.23 8.39 10.92
N THR A 7 2.64 8.62 9.75
CA THR A 7 1.22 8.88 9.58
C THR A 7 0.65 7.88 8.56
N LEU A 8 -0.45 7.23 8.95
CA LEU A 8 -1.32 6.49 8.05
C LEU A 8 -2.43 7.42 7.56
N TYR A 9 -2.53 7.57 6.25
CA TYR A 9 -3.66 8.19 5.57
C TYR A 9 -4.56 7.07 5.06
N LEU A 10 -5.82 7.03 5.52
CA LEU A 10 -6.78 5.99 5.17
C LEU A 10 -8.07 6.61 4.64
N ALA A 11 -8.42 6.28 3.40
CA ALA A 11 -9.68 6.64 2.77
C ALA A 11 -10.53 5.37 2.62
N PRO A 12 -11.64 5.25 3.37
CA PRO A 12 -12.54 4.11 3.23
C PRO A 12 -13.05 4.00 1.80
N SER A 13 -13.11 2.77 1.27
CA SER A 13 -13.81 2.45 0.03
C SER A 13 -15.32 2.49 0.27
N SER A 14 -15.82 3.68 0.61
CA SER A 14 -17.25 3.97 0.61
C SER A 14 -17.77 3.98 -0.84
N HIS A 15 -19.09 4.03 -1.03
CA HIS A 15 -19.71 4.16 -2.36
C HIS A 15 -19.31 5.43 -3.17
N SER A 16 -18.34 6.20 -2.68
CA SER A 16 -17.67 7.28 -3.41
C SER A 16 -17.00 6.75 -4.68
N LYS A 17 -16.84 7.64 -5.67
CA LYS A 17 -16.16 7.32 -6.94
C LYS A 17 -14.63 7.47 -6.84
N TYR A 18 -14.13 8.16 -5.81
CA TYR A 18 -12.72 8.45 -5.59
C TYR A 18 -12.43 8.50 -4.07
N PRO A 19 -11.17 8.35 -3.64
CA PRO A 19 -10.78 8.32 -2.22
C PRO A 19 -11.21 9.55 -1.40
N GLY A 20 -11.07 10.75 -1.96
CA GLY A 20 -11.45 12.00 -1.31
C GLY A 20 -10.43 12.46 -0.26
N ASN A 21 -10.90 12.89 0.91
CA ASN A 21 -10.00 13.32 1.99
C ASN A 21 -9.72 12.13 2.92
N PRO A 22 -8.47 11.65 3.04
CA PRO A 22 -8.14 10.54 3.92
C PRO A 22 -8.23 10.95 5.40
N GLN A 23 -8.61 10.00 6.25
CA GLN A 23 -8.43 10.12 7.69
C GLN A 23 -6.96 9.88 8.04
N GLU A 24 -6.41 10.74 8.90
CA GLU A 24 -5.05 10.63 9.39
C GLU A 24 -5.00 9.88 10.72
N SER A 25 -4.02 9.00 10.89
CA SER A 25 -3.78 8.26 12.12
C SER A 25 -2.29 8.10 12.36
N HIS A 26 -1.86 8.36 13.60
CA HIS A 26 -0.46 8.32 13.95
C HIS A 26 0.04 6.87 14.10
N ILE A 27 1.22 6.58 13.56
CA ILE A 27 1.94 5.31 13.70
C ILE A 27 3.03 5.54 14.75
N SER A 28 2.86 4.95 15.93
CA SER A 28 3.86 4.98 16.99
C SER A 28 4.72 3.71 17.00
N PRO A 29 5.92 3.75 17.60
CA PRO A 29 6.73 2.56 17.87
C PRO A 29 5.92 1.46 18.58
N ASN A 30 6.14 0.22 18.17
CA ASN A 30 5.43 -0.98 18.66
C ASN A 30 3.89 -0.98 18.49
N SER A 31 3.32 -0.03 17.74
CA SER A 31 1.90 -0.07 17.37
C SER A 31 1.63 -1.05 16.21
N THR A 32 0.35 -1.33 15.98
CA THR A 32 -0.14 -2.09 14.83
C THR A 32 -1.42 -1.46 14.32
N PHE A 33 -1.63 -1.52 13.01
CA PHE A 33 -2.85 -1.09 12.36
C PHE A 33 -3.23 -2.11 11.29
N HIS A 34 -4.51 -2.12 10.92
CA HIS A 34 -5.07 -3.00 9.91
C HIS A 34 -5.72 -2.15 8.82
N ILE A 35 -5.41 -2.44 7.56
CA ILE A 35 -6.05 -1.81 6.41
C ILE A 35 -7.21 -2.69 5.96
N PRO A 36 -8.47 -2.21 5.98
CA PRO A 36 -9.60 -2.94 5.44
C PRO A 36 -9.42 -3.23 3.95
N VAL A 37 -10.03 -4.33 3.50
CA VAL A 37 -9.88 -4.79 2.11
C VAL A 37 -10.40 -3.72 1.15
N ASN A 38 -9.56 -3.36 0.16
CA ASN A 38 -9.80 -2.35 -0.88
C ASN A 38 -9.80 -0.89 -0.43
N ASP A 39 -9.59 -0.59 0.85
CA ASP A 39 -9.44 0.79 1.29
C ASP A 39 -8.15 1.41 0.73
N VAL A 40 -8.27 2.66 0.26
CA VAL A 40 -7.15 3.39 -0.30
C VAL A 40 -6.35 3.99 0.84
N HIS A 41 -5.04 3.78 0.83
CA HIS A 41 -4.20 4.16 1.95
C HIS A 41 -2.81 4.58 1.49
N GLN A 42 -2.16 5.40 2.31
CA GLN A 42 -0.77 5.80 2.19
C GLN A 42 -0.12 5.76 3.56
N VAL A 43 1.05 5.14 3.64
CA VAL A 43 1.91 5.18 4.83
C VAL A 43 3.03 6.17 4.55
N TRP A 44 3.18 7.16 5.41
CA TRP A 44 4.21 8.19 5.29
C TRP A 44 5.06 8.21 6.55
N ASN A 45 6.39 8.06 6.40
CA ASN A 45 7.35 8.45 7.44
C ASN A 45 7.36 9.98 7.65
N THR A 46 6.68 10.45 8.69
CA THR A 46 6.64 11.86 9.08
C THR A 46 7.69 12.23 10.14
N GLY A 47 8.51 11.27 10.57
CA GLY A 47 9.68 11.53 11.42
C GLY A 47 10.81 12.18 10.62
N GLU A 48 11.23 13.38 11.00
CA GLU A 48 12.24 14.14 10.25
C GLU A 48 13.67 13.56 10.36
N HIS A 49 13.94 12.77 11.40
CA HIS A 49 15.30 12.38 11.79
C HIS A 49 15.45 10.86 12.03
N GLU A 50 14.40 10.09 11.76
CA GLU A 50 14.37 8.66 12.06
C GLU A 50 13.75 7.87 10.92
N ASP A 51 14.27 6.67 10.71
CA ASP A 51 13.70 5.73 9.75
C ASP A 51 12.46 5.06 10.36
N LEU A 52 11.38 4.99 9.58
CA LEU A 52 10.20 4.20 9.95
C LEU A 52 10.40 2.74 9.54
N GLN A 53 10.62 1.85 10.52
CA GLN A 53 10.72 0.41 10.26
C GLN A 53 9.41 -0.32 10.57
N VAL A 54 8.84 -0.99 9.55
CA VAL A 54 7.58 -1.74 9.67
C VAL A 54 7.72 -3.19 9.22
N LEU A 55 6.93 -4.07 9.85
CA LEU A 55 6.68 -5.43 9.37
C LEU A 55 5.29 -5.46 8.73
N VAL A 56 5.22 -5.82 7.45
CA VAL A 56 3.97 -5.87 6.69
C VAL A 56 3.61 -7.33 6.41
N VAL A 57 2.36 -7.70 6.68
CA VAL A 57 1.80 -9.03 6.40
C VAL A 57 0.58 -8.85 5.51
N ILE A 58 0.56 -9.56 4.38
CA ILE A 58 -0.56 -9.55 3.43
C ILE A 58 -1.21 -10.93 3.36
N SER A 59 -2.53 -10.94 3.15
CA SER A 59 -3.25 -12.15 2.77
C SER A 59 -3.25 -12.30 1.25
N ARG A 60 -3.32 -13.54 0.75
CA ARG A 60 -3.44 -13.85 -0.70
C ARG A 60 -2.30 -13.29 -1.58
N PRO A 61 -1.02 -13.60 -1.30
CA PRO A 61 0.10 -13.20 -2.17
C PRO A 61 0.06 -13.91 -3.54
N PRO A 62 0.73 -13.38 -4.59
CA PRO A 62 1.44 -12.09 -4.64
C PRO A 62 0.50 -10.88 -4.65
N VAL A 63 1.00 -9.71 -4.24
CA VAL A 63 0.17 -8.51 -4.08
C VAL A 63 -0.31 -7.97 -5.44
N LYS A 64 -1.53 -7.44 -5.49
CA LYS A 64 -2.08 -6.69 -6.62
C LYS A 64 -2.36 -5.27 -6.19
N VAL A 65 -1.51 -4.32 -6.61
CA VAL A 65 -1.58 -2.93 -6.15
C VAL A 65 -2.25 -2.06 -7.21
N PHE A 66 -3.34 -1.37 -6.85
CA PHE A 66 -3.93 -0.32 -7.66
C PHE A 66 -3.37 1.03 -7.22
N MET A 67 -2.63 1.70 -8.10
CA MET A 67 -1.95 2.96 -7.82
C MET A 67 -2.83 4.15 -8.21
N TYR A 68 -2.81 5.17 -7.34
CA TYR A 68 -3.50 6.44 -7.51
C TYR A 68 -2.46 7.56 -7.63
N ASN A 69 -2.70 8.53 -8.50
CA ASN A 69 -1.83 9.71 -8.62
C ASN A 69 -2.06 10.71 -7.48
N ASP A 70 -3.32 10.84 -7.06
CA ASP A 70 -3.78 11.70 -5.98
C ASP A 70 -5.09 11.15 -5.40
N TRP A 71 -5.57 11.75 -4.31
CA TRP A 71 -6.78 11.31 -3.62
C TRP A 71 -8.09 11.65 -4.35
N SER A 72 -8.06 12.48 -5.39
CA SER A 72 -9.22 12.83 -6.21
C SER A 72 -9.39 11.91 -7.43
N MET A 73 -8.38 11.11 -7.74
CA MET A 73 -8.41 10.16 -8.85
C MET A 73 -9.53 9.13 -8.67
N PRO A 74 -10.42 8.96 -9.67
CA PRO A 74 -11.47 7.94 -9.63
C PRO A 74 -10.91 6.52 -9.44
N HIS A 75 -11.58 5.70 -8.64
CA HIS A 75 -11.22 4.28 -8.43
C HIS A 75 -11.11 3.52 -9.76
N THR A 76 -12.00 3.81 -10.70
CA THR A 76 -12.02 3.20 -12.04
C THR A 76 -10.86 3.62 -12.93
N ALA A 77 -10.18 4.73 -12.61
CA ALA A 77 -9.01 5.21 -13.33
C ALA A 77 -7.69 4.71 -12.73
N SER A 78 -7.72 4.15 -11.52
CA SER A 78 -6.54 3.63 -10.85
C SER A 78 -5.83 2.57 -11.70
N LYS A 79 -4.51 2.54 -11.64
CA LYS A 79 -3.70 1.68 -12.50
C LYS A 79 -3.20 0.47 -11.72
N LEU A 80 -3.50 -0.72 -12.22
CA LEU A 80 -2.95 -1.95 -11.66
C LEU A 80 -1.44 -2.02 -11.95
N LYS A 81 -0.63 -2.16 -10.90
CA LYS A 81 0.78 -2.55 -10.97
C LYS A 81 0.91 -4.00 -10.52
N PHE A 82 1.02 -4.91 -11.49
CA PHE A 82 1.23 -6.34 -11.27
C PHE A 82 2.13 -6.93 -12.38
N PRO A 83 3.17 -7.73 -12.06
CA PRO A 83 3.72 -7.93 -10.71
C PRO A 83 4.16 -6.60 -10.08
N TYR A 84 4.11 -6.55 -8.74
CA TYR A 84 4.67 -5.38 -8.05
C TYR A 84 6.19 -5.42 -8.11
N TYR A 85 6.86 -4.28 -7.91
CA TYR A 85 8.28 -4.13 -8.23
C TYR A 85 9.19 -5.21 -7.64
N TRP A 86 8.93 -5.67 -6.41
CA TRP A 86 9.73 -6.72 -5.76
C TRP A 86 9.47 -8.14 -6.30
N ASP A 87 8.37 -8.36 -7.02
CA ASP A 87 8.01 -9.66 -7.60
C ASP A 87 8.41 -9.78 -9.10
N GLU A 88 8.85 -8.68 -9.73
CA GLU A 88 9.06 -8.60 -11.19
C GLU A 88 10.02 -9.66 -11.73
N GLU A 89 11.20 -9.80 -11.12
CA GLU A 89 12.22 -10.74 -11.59
C GLU A 89 11.75 -12.20 -11.47
N CYS A 90 11.21 -12.57 -10.31
CA CYS A 90 10.71 -13.92 -10.05
C CYS A 90 9.56 -14.29 -11.01
N TYR A 91 8.67 -13.34 -11.28
CA TYR A 91 7.53 -13.55 -12.18
C TYR A 91 8.01 -13.76 -13.63
N GLN A 92 8.97 -12.95 -14.11
CA GLN A 92 9.54 -13.07 -15.45
C GLN A 92 10.28 -14.39 -15.67
N THR A 93 10.96 -14.91 -14.66
CA THR A 93 11.63 -16.22 -14.73
C THR A 93 10.63 -17.36 -14.80
N THR A 94 9.47 -17.23 -14.13
CA THR A 94 8.41 -18.23 -14.14
C THR A 94 7.74 -18.31 -15.50
N THR A 95 7.33 -17.18 -16.09
CA THR A 95 6.77 -17.16 -17.45
C THR A 95 7.73 -17.72 -18.49
N ARG A 96 9.02 -17.40 -18.41
CA ARG A 96 10.03 -17.96 -19.32
C ARG A 96 10.25 -19.48 -19.16
N LYS A 97 9.97 -20.05 -17.99
CA LYS A 97 10.05 -21.51 -17.77
C LYS A 97 8.84 -22.26 -18.32
N ASP A 98 7.67 -21.65 -18.29
CA ASP A 98 6.43 -22.28 -18.76
C ASP A 98 6.28 -22.24 -20.30
N GLU A 99 7.01 -21.33 -20.96
CA GLU A 99 7.05 -21.22 -22.43
C GLU A 99 8.12 -22.12 -23.10
N LEU A 100 8.89 -22.90 -22.32
CA LEU A 100 9.99 -23.75 -22.81
C LEU A 100 9.66 -25.25 -22.76
#